data_AF-A0AAU5QQV5-F1
#
_entry.id   AF-A0AAU5QQV5-F1
#
_cell.length_a   1.000
_cell.length_b   1.000
_cell.length_c   1.000
_cell.angle_alpha   90.00
_cell.angle_beta   90.00
_cell.angle_gamma   90.00
#
_symmetry.space_group_name_H-M   'P 1'
#
loop_
_entity.id
_entity.type
_entity.pdbx_description
1 polymer ?
#
loop_
_entity_poly.entity_id
_entity_poly.type
_entity_poly.pdbx_seq_one_letter_code
_entity_poly.pdbx_strand_id
1 'polypeptide(L)'
;MAPPSVDPRPLNAGERAVLQHVLSAEFVGASQLRSQLDRTEVTAVWGPDSVSVDLQVRETCQHAALPTELVPVDAHVHDPSGAYVGTILVWTDQGATLAALEFAWITDEMPTSLPAIVDGRLSWPA
;
A
#
# COMPACT_ATOMS: atom_id res chain seq x y z
N MET A 1 6.57 -10.40 18.00
CA MET A 1 5.60 -9.48 18.61
C MET A 1 4.56 -9.20 17.54
N ALA A 2 3.27 -9.45 17.78
CA ALA A 2 2.24 -9.18 16.78
C ALA A 2 2.13 -7.66 16.56
N PRO A 3 1.82 -7.18 15.34
CA PRO A 3 1.61 -5.76 15.10
C PRO A 3 0.51 -5.23 16.01
N PRO A 4 0.64 -4.01 16.56
CA PRO A 4 -0.43 -3.41 17.36
C PRO A 4 -1.70 -3.29 16.54
N SER A 5 -2.73 -4.04 16.93
CA SER A 5 -4.07 -3.92 16.37
C SER A 5 -4.63 -2.53 16.65
N VAL A 6 -5.29 -1.95 15.66
CA VAL A 6 -6.02 -0.68 15.80
C VAL A 6 -7.52 -0.94 15.64
N ASP A 7 -8.35 -0.02 16.13
CA ASP A 7 -9.78 -0.06 15.77
C ASP A 7 -9.90 0.06 14.24
N PRO A 8 -10.60 -0.87 13.57
CA PRO A 8 -10.72 -0.85 12.12
C PRO A 8 -11.21 0.51 11.63
N ARG A 9 -10.48 1.09 10.68
CA ARG A 9 -10.82 2.39 10.10
C ARG A 9 -10.73 2.35 8.58
N PRO A 10 -11.49 3.19 7.87
CA PRO A 10 -11.28 3.38 6.44
C PRO A 10 -9.84 3.81 6.11
N LEU A 11 -9.45 3.57 4.86
CA LEU A 11 -8.24 4.15 4.30
C LEU A 11 -8.29 5.68 4.44
N ASN A 12 -7.20 6.27 4.93
CA ASN A 12 -7.03 7.71 4.88
C ASN A 12 -6.70 8.16 3.45
N ALA A 13 -6.63 9.48 3.23
CA ALA A 13 -6.39 10.04 1.90
C ALA A 13 -5.04 9.62 1.30
N GLY A 14 -3.98 9.52 2.11
CA GLY A 14 -2.64 9.13 1.66
C GLY A 14 -2.56 7.65 1.28
N GLU A 15 -3.05 6.76 2.15
CA GLU A 15 -3.13 5.32 1.91
C GLU A 15 -3.93 5.03 0.63
N ARG A 16 -5.08 5.68 0.49
CA ARG A 16 -5.93 5.54 -0.69
C ARG A 16 -5.23 6.06 -1.95
N ALA A 17 -4.56 7.22 -1.89
CA ALA A 17 -3.87 7.78 -3.05
C ALA A 17 -2.72 6.88 -3.51
N VAL A 18 -1.91 6.36 -2.59
CA VAL A 18 -0.81 5.44 -2.89
C VAL A 18 -1.34 4.14 -3.49
N LEU A 19 -2.36 3.51 -2.87
CA LEU A 19 -2.97 2.29 -3.42
C LEU A 19 -3.56 2.52 -4.81
N GLN A 20 -4.27 3.63 -5.03
CA GLN A 20 -4.80 3.98 -6.35
C GLN A 20 -3.70 4.15 -7.38
N HIS A 21 -2.58 4.77 -7.00
CA HIS A 21 -1.44 4.97 -7.88
C HIS A 21 -0.78 3.64 -8.26
N VAL A 22 -0.45 2.78 -7.30
CA VAL A 22 0.15 1.45 -7.55
C VAL A 22 -0.78 0.60 -8.42
N LEU A 23 -2.08 0.58 -8.10
CA LEU A 23 -3.08 -0.22 -8.81
C LEU A 23 -3.54 0.41 -10.14
N SER A 24 -3.02 1.60 -10.51
CA SER A 24 -3.27 2.20 -11.83
C SER A 24 -2.45 1.53 -12.94
N ALA A 25 -1.39 0.80 -12.59
CA ALA A 25 -0.67 -0.05 -13.52
C ALA A 25 -1.57 -1.20 -14.00
N GLU A 26 -1.42 -1.58 -15.27
CA GLU A 26 -2.22 -2.64 -15.86
C GLU A 26 -1.56 -4.01 -15.61
N PHE A 27 -2.27 -4.86 -14.88
CA PHE A 27 -1.91 -6.26 -14.62
C PHE A 27 -3.17 -7.10 -14.37
N VAL A 28 -3.05 -8.42 -14.43
CA VAL A 28 -4.17 -9.34 -14.17
C VAL A 28 -4.68 -9.11 -12.75
N GLY A 29 -5.96 -8.78 -12.58
CA GLY A 29 -6.53 -8.53 -11.25
C GLY A 29 -6.52 -7.07 -10.80
N ALA A 30 -5.88 -6.15 -11.55
CA ALA A 30 -5.78 -4.74 -11.17
C ALA A 30 -7.15 -4.07 -11.00
N SER A 31 -8.10 -4.32 -11.91
CA SER A 31 -9.45 -3.74 -11.81
C SER A 31 -10.23 -4.29 -10.62
N GLN A 32 -10.08 -5.58 -10.30
CA GLN A 32 -10.67 -6.22 -9.12
C GLN A 32 -10.13 -5.59 -7.84
N LEU A 33 -8.80 -5.47 -7.70
CA LEU A 33 -8.18 -4.82 -6.53
C LEU A 33 -8.59 -3.35 -6.40
N ARG A 34 -8.65 -2.59 -7.50
CA ARG A 34 -9.14 -1.20 -7.48
C ARG A 34 -10.58 -1.11 -6.97
N SER A 35 -11.44 -2.07 -7.32
CA SER A 35 -12.83 -2.10 -6.87
C SER A 35 -13.01 -2.38 -5.37
N GLN A 36 -11.95 -2.83 -4.69
CA GLN A 36 -11.97 -3.15 -3.26
C GLN A 36 -11.72 -1.91 -2.38
N LEU A 37 -11.11 -0.86 -2.91
CA LEU A 37 -10.60 0.29 -2.14
C LEU A 37 -11.65 0.98 -1.23
N ASP A 38 -12.92 1.03 -1.66
CA ASP A 38 -14.00 1.64 -0.86
C ASP A 38 -14.44 0.76 0.34
N ARG A 39 -14.07 -0.51 0.30
CA ARG A 39 -14.41 -1.52 1.31
C ARG A 39 -13.21 -1.93 2.17
N THR A 40 -12.02 -1.47 1.81
CA THR A 40 -10.77 -1.73 2.52
C THR A 40 -10.69 -0.88 3.79
N GLU A 41 -10.32 -1.55 4.88
CA GLU A 41 -10.04 -0.93 6.16
C GLU A 41 -8.62 -1.27 6.62
N VAL A 42 -8.03 -0.37 7.38
CA VAL A 42 -6.80 -0.61 8.14
C VAL A 42 -7.17 -1.28 9.46
N THR A 43 -6.56 -2.42 9.77
CA THR A 43 -6.84 -3.21 10.98
C THR A 43 -5.65 -3.30 11.93
N ALA A 44 -4.43 -3.05 11.44
CA ALA A 44 -3.25 -2.92 12.27
C ALA A 44 -2.22 -1.97 11.63
N VAL A 45 -1.32 -1.46 12.46
CA VAL A 45 -0.11 -0.74 12.03
C VAL A 45 1.10 -1.58 12.42
N TRP A 46 2.16 -1.58 11.61
CA TRP A 46 3.30 -2.48 11.83
C TRP A 46 4.22 -2.08 12.99
N GLY A 47 4.06 -0.87 13.50
CA GLY A 47 4.75 -0.36 14.68
C GLY A 47 4.28 1.05 15.04
N PRO A 48 4.71 1.58 16.19
CA PRO A 48 4.49 2.99 16.52
C PRO A 48 4.99 3.89 15.39
N ASP A 49 4.17 4.84 14.97
CA ASP A 49 4.45 5.80 13.88
C ASP A 49 4.75 5.19 12.50
N SER A 50 4.59 3.87 12.35
CA SER A 50 4.78 3.20 11.07
C SER A 50 3.64 3.55 10.11
N VAL A 51 4.00 3.78 8.87
CA VAL A 51 3.05 4.00 7.78
C VAL A 51 2.65 2.72 7.04
N SER A 52 3.28 1.59 7.40
CA SER A 52 2.90 0.27 6.91
C SER A 52 1.73 -0.27 7.74
N VAL A 53 0.72 -0.79 7.04
CA VAL A 53 -0.58 -1.16 7.61
C VAL A 53 -1.06 -2.49 7.09
N ASP A 54 -1.70 -3.25 7.98
CA ASP A 54 -2.51 -4.41 7.59
C ASP A 54 -3.89 -3.93 7.14
N LEU A 55 -4.37 -4.54 6.07
CA LEU A 55 -5.62 -4.21 5.41
C LEU A 55 -6.58 -5.40 5.49
N GLN A 56 -7.87 -5.10 5.55
CA GLN A 56 -8.93 -6.08 5.42
C GLN A 56 -10.04 -5.54 4.52
N VAL A 57 -10.57 -6.39 3.64
CA VAL A 57 -11.75 -6.08 2.82
C VAL A 57 -13.00 -6.65 3.51
N ARG A 58 -13.93 -5.77 3.93
CA ARG A 58 -15.05 -6.13 4.82
C ARG A 58 -16.16 -7.01 4.23
N GLU A 59 -16.31 -7.06 2.91
CA GLU A 59 -17.46 -7.71 2.25
C GLU A 59 -17.00 -8.66 1.15
N THR A 60 -17.89 -9.58 0.75
CA THR A 60 -17.68 -10.38 -0.45
C THR A 60 -17.55 -9.46 -1.67
N CYS A 61 -16.38 -9.46 -2.27
CA CYS A 61 -16.05 -8.64 -3.44
C CYS A 61 -15.51 -9.53 -4.56
N GLN A 62 -15.29 -8.94 -5.74
CA GLN A 62 -14.57 -9.65 -6.79
C GLN A 62 -13.13 -9.86 -6.34
N HIS A 63 -12.72 -11.12 -6.25
CA HIS A 63 -11.35 -11.48 -5.97
C HIS A 63 -10.50 -11.25 -7.22
N ALA A 64 -9.30 -10.72 -7.01
CA ALA A 64 -8.24 -10.88 -7.98
C ALA A 64 -7.82 -12.36 -8.06
N ALA A 65 -7.09 -12.71 -9.12
CA ALA A 65 -6.52 -14.04 -9.30
C ALA A 65 -5.03 -13.88 -9.58
N LEU A 66 -4.33 -13.19 -8.68
CA LEU A 66 -2.89 -13.04 -8.80
C LEU A 66 -2.21 -14.40 -8.54
N PRO A 67 -1.12 -14.69 -9.26
CA PRO A 67 -0.33 -15.91 -9.02
C PRO A 67 0.47 -15.85 -7.71
N THR A 68 0.65 -14.65 -7.14
CA THR A 68 1.45 -14.36 -5.96
C THR A 68 0.69 -13.39 -5.05
N GLU A 69 1.05 -13.38 -3.77
CA GLU A 69 0.49 -12.44 -2.79
C GLU A 69 0.96 -11.00 -3.03
N LEU A 70 2.15 -10.81 -3.59
CA LEU A 70 2.67 -9.49 -3.92
C LEU A 70 2.08 -8.99 -5.25
N VAL A 71 1.54 -7.77 -5.25
CA VAL A 71 1.12 -7.06 -6.46
C VAL A 71 2.35 -6.81 -7.35
N PRO A 72 2.32 -7.18 -8.65
CA PRO A 72 3.50 -7.15 -9.52
C PRO A 72 3.75 -5.74 -10.10
N VAL A 73 3.98 -4.75 -9.24
CA VAL A 73 4.24 -3.36 -9.61
C VAL A 73 5.47 -2.84 -8.87
N ASP A 74 6.45 -2.36 -9.64
CA ASP A 74 7.66 -1.72 -9.10
C ASP A 74 7.38 -0.25 -8.72
N ALA A 75 6.86 -0.06 -7.51
CA ALA A 75 6.46 1.27 -7.01
C ALA A 75 7.60 1.95 -6.24
N HIS A 76 8.67 2.31 -6.96
CA HIS A 76 9.84 2.97 -6.39
C HIS A 76 9.54 4.38 -5.87
N VAL A 77 10.07 4.69 -4.70
CA VAL A 77 9.98 5.98 -4.04
C VAL A 77 11.34 6.67 -4.13
N HIS A 78 11.33 7.92 -4.59
CA HIS A 78 12.52 8.77 -4.67
C HIS A 78 12.33 10.07 -3.91
N ASP A 79 13.39 10.65 -3.37
CA ASP A 79 13.36 12.01 -2.85
C ASP A 79 13.43 13.06 -3.99
N PRO A 80 13.33 14.37 -3.71
CA PRO A 80 13.40 15.41 -4.76
C PRO A 80 14.77 15.52 -5.46
N SER A 81 15.83 14.98 -4.85
CA SER A 81 17.15 14.89 -5.49
C SER A 81 17.24 13.72 -6.49
N GLY A 82 16.25 12.83 -6.47
CA GLY A 82 16.18 11.60 -7.26
C GLY A 82 16.81 10.39 -6.57
N ALA A 83 17.27 10.53 -5.33
CA ALA A 83 17.82 9.42 -4.57
C ALA A 83 16.72 8.42 -4.23
N TYR A 84 17.04 7.12 -4.31
CA TYR A 84 16.11 6.05 -4.01
C TYR A 84 15.92 5.93 -2.48
N VAL A 85 14.68 6.01 -2.03
CA VAL A 85 14.29 5.97 -0.62
C VAL A 85 13.77 4.59 -0.23
N GLY A 86 13.13 3.89 -1.17
CA GLY A 86 12.55 2.58 -0.95
C GLY A 86 11.46 2.25 -1.96
N THR A 87 10.61 1.30 -1.62
CA THR A 87 9.52 0.83 -2.49
C THR A 87 8.23 0.71 -1.71
N ILE A 88 7.12 1.06 -2.35
CA ILE A 88 5.79 0.69 -1.85
C ILE A 88 5.45 -0.72 -2.33
N LEU A 89 5.12 -1.60 -1.39
CA LEU A 89 4.65 -2.94 -1.66
C LEU A 89 3.16 -3.03 -1.30
N VAL A 90 2.38 -3.67 -2.15
CA VAL A 90 0.96 -3.96 -1.90
C VAL A 90 0.80 -5.47 -1.86
N TRP A 91 0.35 -5.96 -0.71
CA TRP A 91 0.16 -7.37 -0.45
C TRP A 91 -1.32 -7.73 -0.58
N THR A 92 -1.56 -8.96 -0.98
CA THR A 92 -2.89 -9.54 -1.11
C THR A 92 -2.99 -10.83 -0.31
N ASP A 93 -4.17 -11.10 0.21
CA ASP A 93 -4.50 -12.36 0.86
C ASP A 93 -4.64 -13.43 -0.22
N GLN A 94 -3.63 -14.29 -0.35
CA GLN A 94 -3.56 -15.39 -1.32
C GLN A 94 -3.84 -14.95 -2.78
N GLY A 95 -3.44 -13.74 -3.15
CA GLY A 95 -3.66 -13.22 -4.51
C GLY A 95 -5.07 -12.67 -4.79
N ALA A 96 -5.96 -12.62 -3.78
CA ALA A 96 -7.39 -12.37 -3.94
C ALA A 96 -7.84 -10.96 -3.51
N THR A 97 -7.50 -10.54 -2.30
CA THR A 97 -7.97 -9.25 -1.74
C THR A 97 -6.83 -8.46 -1.13
N LEU A 98 -6.96 -7.13 -1.07
CA LEU A 98 -5.95 -6.25 -0.43
C LEU A 98 -5.73 -6.66 1.04
N ALA A 99 -4.48 -6.91 1.40
CA ALA A 99 -4.09 -7.43 2.72
C ALA A 99 -3.05 -6.58 3.45
N ALA A 100 -2.18 -5.85 2.76
CA ALA A 100 -1.30 -4.87 3.40
C ALA A 100 -0.82 -3.79 2.43
N LEU A 101 -0.50 -2.62 2.98
CA LEU A 101 0.28 -1.59 2.33
C LEU A 101 1.58 -1.44 3.13
N GLU A 102 2.71 -1.68 2.47
CA GLU A 102 4.03 -1.59 3.09
C GLU A 102 4.87 -0.52 2.40
N PHE A 103 5.57 0.26 3.20
CA PHE A 103 6.72 1.02 2.73
C PHE A 103 7.99 0.26 3.13
N ALA A 104 8.66 -0.38 2.15
CA ALA A 104 9.97 -1.00 2.32
C ALA A 104 11.06 0.05 2.08
N TRP A 105 11.31 0.90 3.08
CA TRP A 105 12.35 1.95 3.03
C TRP A 105 13.76 1.38 3.23
N ILE A 106 14.75 2.11 2.74
CA ILE A 106 16.18 1.76 2.90
C ILE A 106 16.99 2.84 3.63
N THR A 107 16.34 3.93 4.00
CA THR A 107 16.95 5.04 4.75
C THR A 107 17.19 4.67 6.22
N ASP A 108 18.09 5.40 6.87
CA ASP A 108 18.41 5.19 8.29
C ASP A 108 17.22 5.50 9.21
N GLU A 109 16.45 6.54 8.86
CA GLU A 109 15.25 6.92 9.60
C GLU A 109 14.00 6.34 8.94
N MET A 110 13.08 5.84 9.77
CA MET A 110 11.80 5.32 9.33
C MET A 110 10.90 6.47 8.81
N PRO A 111 10.30 6.32 7.63
CA PRO A 111 9.25 7.21 7.13
C PRO A 111 8.07 7.32 8.10
N THR A 112 7.68 8.55 8.44
CA THR A 112 6.51 8.86 9.28
C THR A 112 5.29 9.32 8.48
N SER A 113 5.40 9.36 7.16
CA SER A 113 4.32 9.64 6.22
C SER A 113 4.43 8.70 5.00
N LEU A 114 3.39 8.65 4.16
CA LEU A 114 3.46 7.97 2.87
C LEU A 114 3.99 8.94 1.81
N PRO A 115 4.66 8.45 0.74
CA PRO A 115 5.10 9.30 -0.36
C PRO A 115 3.93 10.01 -1.05
N ALA A 116 4.18 11.24 -1.50
CA ALA A 116 3.26 11.96 -2.34
C ALA A 116 3.35 11.48 -3.80
N ILE A 117 2.30 11.70 -4.60
CA ILE A 117 2.36 11.46 -6.04
C ILE A 117 2.68 12.79 -6.72
N VAL A 118 3.87 12.90 -7.29
CA VAL A 118 4.36 14.09 -8.01
C VAL A 118 4.71 13.68 -9.43
N ASP A 119 4.11 14.32 -10.44
CA ASP A 119 4.31 14.00 -11.86
C ASP A 119 4.16 12.51 -12.19
N GLY A 120 3.21 11.84 -11.54
CA GLY A 120 2.95 10.42 -11.74
C GLY A 120 4.01 9.49 -11.13
N ARG A 121 4.83 9.98 -10.19
CA ARG A 121 5.84 9.20 -9.47
C ARG A 121 5.64 9.33 -7.97
N LEU A 122 6.00 8.29 -7.23
CA LEU A 122 6.03 8.33 -5.77
C LEU A 122 7.28 9.12 -5.33
N SER A 123 7.04 10.22 -4.64
CA SER A 123 8.07 11.13 -4.15
C SER A 123 8.00 11.24 -2.63
N TRP A 124 9.14 10.99 -1.98
CA TRP A 124 9.31 11.23 -0.56
C TRP A 124 9.52 12.74 -0.34
N PRO A 125 8.78 13.40 0.57
CA PRO A 125 9.07 14.78 0.92
C PRO A 125 10.47 14.88 1.53
N ALA A 126 11.24 15.90 1.13
CA ALA A 126 12.55 16.21 1.69
C ALA A 126 12.47 16.59 3.18
#